data_AF-A0A2C5YSP3-F1
#
_entry.id   AF-A0A2C5YSP3-F1
#
_cell.length_a   1.000
_cell.length_b   1.000
_cell.length_c   1.000
_cell.angle_alpha   90.00
_cell.angle_beta   90.00
_cell.angle_gamma   90.00
#
_symmetry.space_group_name_H-M   'P 1'
#
loop_
_entity.id
_entity.type
_entity.pdbx_description
1 polymer ?
#
loop_
_entity_poly.entity_id
_entity_poly.type
_entity_poly.pdbx_seq_one_letter_code
_entity_poly.pdbx_strand_id
1 'polypeptide(L)'
;MKPVALLVFAVRLVTASGAGWDAGSRRPIVTLSAGRVAGTSAGSVNRFLGVPFANPPVRFEPPEPADSWDNTYDASQSKPACVQKFKYPEDARNRTISWFNTPPPPAGESEDCLYLDIYAPADARPGSKAVLFWLFGGGFSFGSGSLPQYDGTSFVQNQDVVIVSPNYRTNIFGFPGSPEIPLSGQNLG
;
A
#
# COMPACT_ATOMS: atom_id res chain seq x y z
N MET A 1 -25.37 -29.83 -50.80
CA MET A 1 -26.20 -29.57 -49.61
C MET A 1 -25.62 -30.37 -48.44
N LYS A 2 -25.00 -29.68 -47.48
CA LYS A 2 -24.48 -30.27 -46.22
C LYS A 2 -25.20 -29.56 -45.07
N PRO A 3 -25.73 -30.26 -44.06
CA PRO A 3 -26.42 -29.60 -42.96
C PRO A 3 -25.41 -28.92 -42.03
N VAL A 4 -25.70 -27.68 -41.65
CA VAL A 4 -24.99 -26.94 -40.61
C VAL A 4 -25.59 -27.38 -39.27
N ALA A 5 -24.79 -28.01 -38.41
CA ALA A 5 -25.18 -28.34 -37.05
C ALA A 5 -25.02 -27.11 -36.15
N LEU A 6 -26.14 -26.61 -35.63
CA LEU A 6 -26.17 -25.55 -34.61
C LEU A 6 -25.76 -26.18 -33.27
N LEU A 7 -24.60 -25.78 -32.72
CA LEU A 7 -24.20 -26.17 -31.36
C LEU A 7 -24.84 -25.19 -30.37
N VAL A 8 -25.96 -25.60 -29.76
CA VAL A 8 -26.58 -24.88 -28.64
C VAL A 8 -25.87 -25.33 -27.35
N PHE A 9 -25.03 -24.47 -26.77
CA PHE A 9 -24.52 -24.71 -25.42
C PHE A 9 -25.62 -24.41 -24.41
N ALA A 10 -26.17 -25.47 -23.81
CA ALA A 10 -27.08 -25.37 -22.68
C ALA A 10 -26.32 -24.92 -21.43
N VAL A 11 -26.63 -23.73 -20.91
CA VAL A 11 -26.19 -23.28 -19.59
C VAL A 11 -26.97 -24.07 -18.53
N ARG A 12 -26.30 -24.95 -17.79
CA ARG A 12 -26.90 -25.57 -16.59
C ARG A 12 -26.77 -24.60 -15.42
N LEU A 13 -27.89 -24.07 -14.93
CA LEU A 13 -27.94 -23.47 -13.60
C LEU A 13 -27.72 -24.57 -12.56
N VAL A 14 -26.62 -24.48 -11.82
CA VAL A 14 -26.47 -25.21 -10.55
C VAL A 14 -27.01 -24.28 -9.46
N THR A 15 -28.21 -24.58 -8.96
CA THR A 15 -28.73 -23.95 -7.75
C THR A 15 -28.04 -24.60 -6.54
N ALA A 16 -27.06 -23.92 -5.95
CA ALA A 16 -26.57 -24.27 -4.63
C ALA A 16 -27.60 -23.83 -3.59
N SER A 17 -28.30 -24.81 -3.00
CA SER A 17 -29.21 -24.63 -1.88
C SER A 17 -28.43 -24.58 -0.56
N GLY A 18 -28.53 -23.44 0.12
CA GLY A 18 -28.52 -23.32 1.59
C GLY A 18 -27.19 -23.49 2.32
N ALA A 19 -26.55 -22.37 2.65
CA ALA A 19 -25.81 -22.22 3.91
C ALA A 19 -25.73 -20.73 4.29
N GLY A 20 -26.25 -20.41 5.48
CA GLY A 20 -25.78 -19.33 6.34
C GLY A 20 -25.94 -17.89 5.85
N TRP A 21 -26.80 -17.15 6.53
CA TRP A 21 -26.72 -15.69 6.52
C TRP A 21 -25.46 -15.28 7.28
N ASP A 22 -24.38 -14.97 6.56
CA ASP A 22 -23.33 -14.10 7.08
C ASP A 22 -23.54 -12.70 6.47
N ALA A 23 -24.33 -11.88 7.15
CA ALA A 23 -24.39 -10.43 6.92
C ALA A 23 -23.13 -9.74 7.50
N GLY A 24 -21.96 -10.32 7.27
CA GLY A 24 -20.67 -9.72 7.56
C GLY A 24 -20.30 -8.81 6.40
N SER A 25 -20.16 -7.50 6.67
CA SER A 25 -19.66 -6.48 5.74
C SER A 25 -18.66 -7.07 4.73
N ARG A 26 -19.06 -7.16 3.46
CA ARG A 26 -18.19 -7.65 2.38
C ARG A 26 -17.02 -6.68 2.25
N ARG A 27 -15.82 -7.10 2.68
CA ARG A 27 -14.59 -6.32 2.55
C ARG A 27 -14.45 -5.78 1.12
N PRO A 28 -13.98 -4.53 0.93
CA PRO A 28 -13.75 -3.98 -0.40
C PRO A 28 -12.62 -4.75 -1.07
N ILE A 29 -12.83 -5.18 -2.32
CA ILE A 29 -11.83 -5.89 -3.11
C ILE A 29 -11.62 -5.15 -4.42
N VAL A 30 -10.35 -4.88 -4.75
CA VAL A 30 -9.94 -4.31 -6.04
C VAL A 30 -9.06 -5.29 -6.80
N THR A 31 -9.07 -5.20 -8.13
CA THR A 31 -8.23 -6.03 -9.00
C THR A 31 -7.20 -5.13 -9.66
N LEU A 32 -5.92 -5.43 -9.41
CA LEU A 32 -4.76 -4.83 -10.05
C LEU A 32 -4.23 -5.76 -11.15
N SER A 33 -3.32 -5.27 -11.98
CA SER A 33 -2.56 -6.13 -12.91
C SER A 33 -1.73 -7.19 -12.18
N ALA A 34 -1.23 -6.86 -10.98
CA ALA A 34 -0.46 -7.77 -10.14
C ALA A 34 -1.33 -8.80 -9.39
N GLY A 35 -2.63 -8.56 -9.23
CA GLY A 35 -3.52 -9.47 -8.51
C GLY A 35 -4.64 -8.77 -7.75
N ARG A 36 -5.39 -9.53 -6.94
CA ARG A 36 -6.52 -9.02 -6.16
C ARG A 36 -6.07 -8.53 -4.79
N VAL A 37 -6.63 -7.42 -4.32
CA VAL A 37 -6.33 -6.83 -3.00
C VAL A 37 -7.63 -6.64 -2.22
N ALA A 38 -7.68 -7.16 -1.00
CA ALA A 38 -8.79 -6.96 -0.06
C ALA A 38 -8.42 -5.94 1.01
N GLY A 39 -9.23 -4.90 1.16
CA GLY A 39 -9.05 -3.86 2.17
C GLY A 39 -10.04 -3.98 3.33
N THR A 40 -10.22 -2.86 4.03
CA THR A 40 -11.25 -2.66 5.06
C THR A 40 -12.12 -1.46 4.71
N SER A 41 -13.32 -1.37 5.30
CA SER A 41 -14.18 -0.20 5.18
C SER A 41 -14.27 0.51 6.53
N ALA A 42 -14.21 1.83 6.51
CA ALA A 42 -14.40 2.73 7.64
C ALA A 42 -15.42 3.80 7.24
N GLY A 43 -16.70 3.59 7.55
CA GLY A 43 -17.79 4.46 7.09
C GLY A 43 -17.89 4.47 5.56
N SER A 44 -17.80 5.66 4.96
CA SER A 44 -17.82 5.87 3.51
C SER A 44 -16.43 5.79 2.85
N VAL A 45 -15.42 5.28 3.56
CA VAL A 45 -14.03 5.19 3.08
C VAL A 45 -13.60 3.73 3.00
N ASN A 46 -13.04 3.32 1.87
CA ASN A 46 -12.31 2.08 1.72
C ASN A 46 -10.82 2.33 1.99
N ARG A 47 -10.20 1.46 2.79
CA ARG A 47 -8.79 1.51 3.19
C ARG A 47 -8.08 0.26 2.68
N PHE A 48 -7.02 0.44 1.92
CA PHE A 48 -6.12 -0.62 1.47
C PHE A 48 -4.73 -0.28 1.99
N LEU A 49 -4.37 -0.88 3.13
CA LEU A 49 -3.16 -0.57 3.87
C LEU A 49 -2.11 -1.65 3.63
N GLY A 50 -0.87 -1.26 3.36
CA GLY A 50 0.22 -2.21 3.14
C GLY A 50 0.21 -2.90 1.78
N VAL A 51 -0.27 -2.24 0.72
CA VAL A 51 -0.26 -2.78 -0.65
C VAL A 51 1.17 -2.76 -1.21
N PRO A 52 1.76 -3.89 -1.62
CA PRO A 52 3.11 -3.92 -2.16
C PRO A 52 3.15 -3.22 -3.52
N PHE A 53 4.13 -2.34 -3.71
CA PHE A 53 4.38 -1.72 -5.03
C PHE A 53 5.74 -2.13 -5.62
N ALA A 54 6.62 -2.66 -4.80
CA ALA A 54 7.90 -3.21 -5.19
C ALA A 54 8.17 -4.52 -4.44
N ASN A 55 9.05 -5.36 -4.99
CA ASN A 55 9.60 -6.51 -4.30
C ASN A 55 10.44 -6.04 -3.09
N PRO A 56 10.64 -6.89 -2.06
CA PRO A 56 11.58 -6.61 -0.99
C PRO A 56 12.94 -6.18 -1.58
N PRO A 57 13.47 -5.02 -1.19
CA PRO A 57 14.59 -4.42 -1.89
C PRO A 57 15.85 -5.26 -1.73
N VAL A 58 16.52 -5.56 -2.84
CA VAL A 58 17.94 -5.91 -2.81
C VAL A 58 18.70 -4.67 -2.39
N ARG A 59 19.53 -4.80 -1.35
CA ARG A 59 20.15 -3.65 -0.69
C ARG A 59 21.01 -2.87 -1.69
N PHE A 60 20.80 -1.56 -1.73
CA PHE A 60 21.49 -0.60 -2.61
C PHE A 60 21.25 -0.80 -4.12
N GLU A 61 20.20 -1.53 -4.50
CA GLU A 61 19.75 -1.64 -5.89
C GLU A 61 18.43 -0.86 -6.11
N PRO A 62 18.13 -0.42 -7.35
CA PRO A 62 16.82 0.16 -7.67
C PRO A 62 15.66 -0.78 -7.29
N PRO A 63 14.48 -0.24 -6.93
CA PRO A 63 13.35 -1.08 -6.58
C PRO A 63 12.83 -1.80 -7.84
N GLU A 64 12.57 -3.09 -7.71
CA GLU A 64 11.91 -3.88 -8.75
C GLU A 64 10.39 -3.92 -8.52
N PRO A 65 9.56 -3.85 -9.57
CA PRO A 65 8.11 -3.94 -9.43
C PRO A 65 7.69 -5.18 -8.64
N ALA A 66 6.63 -5.07 -7.83
CA ALA A 66 6.11 -6.21 -7.08
C ALA A 66 5.70 -7.34 -8.02
N ASP A 67 6.08 -8.57 -7.68
CA ASP A 67 5.65 -9.77 -8.39
C ASP A 67 4.13 -9.90 -8.35
N SER A 68 3.54 -10.51 -9.39
CA SER A 68 2.13 -10.86 -9.38
C SER A 68 1.81 -11.96 -8.36
N TRP A 69 0.62 -11.93 -7.78
CA TRP A 69 0.15 -12.92 -6.82
C TRP A 69 -1.20 -13.52 -7.23
N ASP A 70 -1.36 -14.83 -7.01
CA ASP A 70 -2.59 -15.56 -7.38
C ASP A 70 -3.72 -15.36 -6.37
N ASN A 71 -3.39 -15.36 -5.08
CA ASN A 71 -4.36 -15.28 -3.99
C ASN A 71 -4.70 -13.83 -3.65
N THR A 72 -5.90 -13.57 -3.13
CA THR A 72 -6.24 -12.19 -2.73
C THR A 72 -5.34 -11.72 -1.58
N TYR A 73 -4.56 -10.67 -1.82
CA TYR A 73 -3.67 -10.06 -0.84
C TYR A 73 -4.46 -9.29 0.23
N ASP A 74 -4.16 -9.52 1.50
CA ASP A 74 -4.79 -8.83 2.63
C ASP A 74 -4.08 -7.49 2.91
N ALA A 75 -4.74 -6.40 2.52
CA ALA A 75 -4.29 -5.03 2.76
C ALA A 75 -5.12 -4.36 3.88
N SER A 76 -5.28 -5.05 5.01
CA SER A 76 -6.02 -4.54 6.17
C SER A 76 -5.16 -3.82 7.21
N GLN A 77 -3.84 -3.90 7.09
CA GLN A 77 -2.89 -3.31 8.05
C GLN A 77 -1.70 -2.71 7.32
N SER A 78 -1.28 -1.54 7.79
CA SER A 78 -0.06 -0.90 7.32
C SER A 78 1.17 -1.77 7.62
N LYS A 79 2.18 -1.64 6.77
CA LYS A 79 3.44 -2.40 6.88
C LYS A 79 4.50 -1.61 7.66
N PRO A 80 5.60 -2.28 8.06
CA PRO A 80 6.70 -1.62 8.77
C PRO A 80 7.22 -0.39 8.01
N ALA A 81 7.72 0.59 8.75
CA ALA A 81 8.49 1.69 8.17
C ALA A 81 9.79 1.14 7.55
N CYS A 82 10.32 1.85 6.56
CA CYS A 82 11.70 1.60 6.15
C CYS A 82 12.65 1.93 7.30
N VAL A 83 13.81 1.26 7.38
CA VAL A 83 14.83 1.52 8.40
C VAL A 83 15.12 3.01 8.52
N GLN A 84 15.06 3.56 9.74
CA GLN A 84 15.07 4.99 10.05
C GLN A 84 16.37 5.40 10.78
N LYS A 85 16.75 6.68 10.66
CA LYS A 85 17.86 7.27 11.40
C LYS A 85 17.45 8.61 12.02
N PHE A 86 17.44 8.65 13.35
CA PHE A 86 17.21 9.86 14.12
C PHE A 86 18.53 10.49 14.57
N LYS A 87 18.62 11.83 14.55
CA LYS A 87 19.87 12.57 14.78
C LYS A 87 20.02 13.02 16.24
N TYR A 88 21.27 13.07 16.71
CA TYR A 88 21.68 13.67 17.98
C TYR A 88 21.63 15.21 17.94
N PRO A 89 21.60 15.91 19.10
CA PRO A 89 21.69 15.42 20.49
C PRO A 89 20.46 14.63 20.95
N GLU A 90 20.58 13.87 22.04
CA GLU A 90 19.56 12.94 22.52
C GLU A 90 18.19 13.59 22.76
N ASP A 91 18.14 14.78 23.33
CA ASP A 91 16.87 15.49 23.57
C ASP A 91 16.16 15.86 22.26
N ALA A 92 16.91 16.18 21.20
CA ALA A 92 16.34 16.42 19.88
C ALA A 92 15.87 15.10 19.25
N ARG A 93 16.70 14.05 19.33
CA ARG A 93 16.39 12.70 18.86
C ARG A 93 15.08 12.18 19.45
N ASN A 94 14.95 12.25 20.78
CA ASN A 94 13.81 11.72 21.52
C ASN A 94 12.52 12.48 21.20
N ARG A 95 12.61 13.81 21.04
CA ARG A 95 11.49 14.62 20.54
C ARG A 95 11.09 14.23 19.12
N THR A 96 12.03 14.01 18.20
CA THR A 96 11.66 13.57 16.85
C THR A 96 11.02 12.18 16.86
N ILE A 97 11.58 11.25 17.64
CA ILE A 97 11.05 9.90 17.80
C ILE A 97 9.60 9.91 18.33
N SER A 98 9.30 10.78 19.30
CA SER A 98 7.95 10.82 19.90
C SER A 98 6.85 11.20 18.91
N TRP A 99 7.19 11.83 17.79
CA TRP A 99 6.22 12.27 16.79
C TRP A 99 6.27 11.47 15.48
N PHE A 100 7.47 11.06 15.06
CA PHE A 100 7.71 10.56 13.70
C PHE A 100 8.29 9.15 13.62
N ASN A 101 8.33 8.42 14.74
CA ASN A 101 8.76 7.03 14.75
C ASN A 101 7.58 6.05 14.60
N THR A 102 7.87 4.83 14.15
CA THR A 102 6.90 3.74 14.03
C THR A 102 7.34 2.58 14.92
N PRO A 103 6.93 2.53 16.20
CA PRO A 103 7.41 1.51 17.14
C PRO A 103 6.64 0.19 17.01
N PRO A 104 7.31 -0.98 17.06
CA PRO A 104 6.65 -2.29 16.98
C PRO A 104 5.77 -2.57 18.22
N PRO A 105 4.71 -3.42 18.14
CA PRO A 105 3.96 -3.94 17.00
C PRO A 105 2.57 -3.25 16.80
N PRO A 106 1.93 -3.34 15.61
CA PRO A 106 2.32 -4.22 14.49
C PRO A 106 3.47 -3.66 13.64
N ALA A 107 3.70 -2.34 13.63
CA ALA A 107 4.64 -1.70 12.71
C ALA A 107 5.90 -1.21 13.43
N GLY A 108 7.01 -1.92 13.25
CA GLY A 108 8.36 -1.47 13.56
C GLY A 108 9.08 -0.98 12.31
N GLU A 109 10.38 -1.28 12.21
CA GLU A 109 11.21 -1.01 11.04
C GLU A 109 11.60 -2.32 10.32
N SER A 110 11.69 -2.27 9.00
CA SER A 110 12.15 -3.38 8.14
C SER A 110 12.82 -2.84 6.87
N GLU A 111 13.70 -3.62 6.23
CA GLU A 111 14.14 -3.32 4.85
C GLU A 111 13.06 -3.74 3.84
N ASP A 112 12.26 -4.76 4.13
CA ASP A 112 11.02 -5.07 3.41
C ASP A 112 9.94 -4.06 3.84
N CYS A 113 9.92 -2.91 3.18
CA CYS A 113 9.13 -1.74 3.58
C CYS A 113 8.42 -1.01 2.42
N LEU A 114 8.58 -1.45 1.17
CA LEU A 114 8.06 -0.74 -0.02
C LEU A 114 6.58 -1.04 -0.28
N TYR A 115 5.73 -0.44 0.56
CA TYR A 115 4.28 -0.59 0.55
C TYR A 115 3.56 0.77 0.48
N LEU A 116 2.29 0.73 0.06
CA LEU A 116 1.38 1.88 -0.02
C LEU A 116 0.24 1.71 0.97
N ASP A 117 -0.14 2.80 1.63
CA ASP A 117 -1.43 2.95 2.28
C ASP A 117 -2.35 3.82 1.41
N ILE A 118 -3.54 3.30 1.09
CA ILE A 118 -4.49 3.92 0.15
C ILE A 118 -5.83 4.11 0.84
N TYR A 119 -6.37 5.32 0.73
CA TYR A 119 -7.68 5.71 1.27
C TYR A 119 -8.53 6.25 0.12
N ALA A 120 -9.71 5.69 -0.10
CA ALA A 120 -10.57 6.04 -1.22
C ALA A 120 -12.04 6.15 -0.79
N PRO A 121 -12.82 7.09 -1.36
CA PRO A 121 -14.27 7.09 -1.19
C PRO A 121 -14.85 5.74 -1.62
N ALA A 122 -15.88 5.26 -0.92
CA ALA A 122 -16.46 3.95 -1.19
C ALA A 122 -17.11 3.84 -2.58
N ASP A 123 -17.46 4.97 -3.19
CA ASP A 123 -18.02 5.09 -4.53
C ASP A 123 -16.96 5.31 -5.63
N ALA A 124 -15.67 5.32 -5.29
CA ALA A 124 -14.59 5.57 -6.24
C ALA A 124 -14.56 4.53 -7.38
N ARG A 125 -14.41 5.01 -8.61
CA ARG A 125 -14.28 4.23 -9.84
C ARG A 125 -13.00 4.65 -10.58
N PRO A 126 -12.48 3.83 -11.51
CA PRO A 126 -11.34 4.22 -12.33
C PRO A 126 -11.56 5.59 -12.99
N GLY A 127 -10.64 6.53 -12.75
CA GLY A 127 -10.69 7.89 -13.31
C GLY A 127 -11.73 8.83 -12.70
N SER A 128 -12.47 8.44 -11.64
CA SER A 128 -13.57 9.26 -11.13
C SER A 128 -13.20 10.27 -10.05
N LYS A 129 -12.01 10.15 -9.43
CA LYS A 129 -11.57 10.99 -8.31
C LYS A 129 -10.15 11.49 -8.56
N ALA A 130 -9.83 12.71 -8.08
CA ALA A 130 -8.45 13.18 -8.06
C ALA A 130 -7.61 12.39 -7.05
N VAL A 131 -6.31 12.25 -7.30
CA VAL A 131 -5.39 11.52 -6.41
C VAL A 131 -4.43 12.51 -5.75
N LEU A 132 -4.44 12.55 -4.42
CA LEU A 132 -3.43 13.19 -3.59
C LEU A 132 -2.37 12.14 -3.22
N PHE A 133 -1.17 12.30 -3.76
CA PHE A 133 -0.03 11.42 -3.47
C PHE A 133 0.85 12.07 -2.40
N TRP A 134 0.79 11.56 -1.17
CA TRP A 134 1.43 12.15 0.01
C TRP A 134 2.83 11.59 0.25
N LEU A 135 3.87 12.37 -0.05
CA LEU A 135 5.25 12.02 0.28
C LEU A 135 5.61 12.56 1.66
N PHE A 136 5.89 11.68 2.62
CA PHE A 136 6.28 12.10 3.96
C PHE A 136 7.67 12.76 3.98
N GLY A 137 7.86 13.67 4.94
CA GLY A 137 9.10 14.42 5.15
C GLY A 137 10.17 13.62 5.91
N GLY A 138 10.89 14.29 6.83
CA GLY A 138 11.93 13.64 7.64
C GLY A 138 13.35 13.70 7.04
N GLY A 139 13.56 14.61 6.08
CA GLY A 139 14.88 14.94 5.54
C GLY A 139 15.63 13.73 4.99
N PHE A 140 14.89 12.84 4.31
CA PHE A 140 15.38 11.57 3.77
C PHE A 140 16.00 10.62 4.80
N SER A 141 15.85 10.88 6.10
CA SER A 141 16.54 10.12 7.16
C SER A 141 15.59 9.21 7.95
N PHE A 142 14.32 9.60 8.07
CA PHE A 142 13.29 8.91 8.84
C PHE A 142 11.92 9.28 8.29
N GLY A 143 10.88 8.58 8.74
CA GLY A 143 9.48 8.81 8.39
C GLY A 143 8.83 7.53 7.88
N SER A 144 7.51 7.54 7.78
CA SER A 144 6.73 6.43 7.23
C SER A 144 5.44 6.97 6.63
N GLY A 145 4.96 6.36 5.56
CA GLY A 145 3.64 6.61 5.00
C GLY A 145 2.52 6.16 5.94
N SER A 146 2.82 5.25 6.86
CA SER A 146 1.88 4.67 7.83
C SER A 146 1.79 5.42 9.16
N LEU A 147 2.41 6.60 9.30
CA LEU A 147 2.31 7.38 10.54
C LEU A 147 0.84 7.77 10.82
N PRO A 148 0.36 7.67 12.09
CA PRO A 148 -1.03 7.96 12.43
C PRO A 148 -1.51 9.37 12.03
N GLN A 149 -0.60 10.35 12.01
CA GLN A 149 -0.87 11.72 11.58
C GLN A 149 -1.17 11.85 10.08
N TYR A 150 -0.84 10.82 9.30
CA TYR A 150 -1.08 10.74 7.85
C TYR A 150 -2.26 9.84 7.50
N ASP A 151 -3.04 9.36 8.50
CA ASP A 151 -4.25 8.58 8.22
C ASP A 151 -5.24 9.42 7.39
N GLY A 152 -5.40 9.01 6.13
CA GLY A 152 -6.21 9.73 5.15
C GLY A 152 -7.72 9.58 5.34
N THR A 153 -8.19 8.76 6.29
CA THR A 153 -9.61 8.41 6.43
C THR A 153 -10.48 9.65 6.61
N SER A 154 -10.13 10.53 7.56
CA SER A 154 -10.90 11.76 7.81
C SER A 154 -10.87 12.69 6.60
N PHE A 155 -9.73 12.82 5.93
CA PHE A 155 -9.59 13.69 4.77
C PHE A 155 -10.49 13.21 3.61
N VAL A 156 -10.41 11.93 3.27
CA VAL A 156 -11.21 11.30 2.20
C VAL A 156 -12.71 11.29 2.53
N GLN A 157 -13.07 11.19 3.81
CA GLN A 157 -14.48 11.28 4.21
C GLN A 157 -15.06 12.67 3.96
N ASN A 158 -14.24 13.72 4.07
CA ASN A 158 -14.69 15.11 3.96
C ASN A 158 -14.40 15.73 2.59
N GLN A 159 -13.53 15.13 1.79
CA GLN A 159 -13.07 15.65 0.50
C GLN A 159 -13.16 14.56 -0.56
N ASP A 160 -13.58 14.93 -1.78
CA ASP A 160 -13.82 13.98 -2.86
C ASP A 160 -12.51 13.57 -3.60
N VAL A 161 -11.57 13.00 -2.85
CA VAL A 161 -10.22 12.64 -3.32
C VAL A 161 -9.81 11.24 -2.86
N VAL A 162 -8.92 10.60 -3.62
CA VAL A 162 -8.17 9.41 -3.17
C VAL A 162 -6.84 9.88 -2.60
N ILE A 163 -6.43 9.32 -1.46
CA ILE A 163 -5.10 9.54 -0.88
C ILE A 163 -4.25 8.28 -1.03
N VAL A 164 -3.02 8.46 -1.46
CA VAL A 164 -1.99 7.40 -1.50
C VAL A 164 -0.78 7.88 -0.69
N SER A 165 -0.36 7.08 0.28
CA SER A 165 0.77 7.34 1.17
C SER A 165 1.79 6.19 1.04
N PRO A 166 2.87 6.36 0.26
CA PRO A 166 3.90 5.34 0.10
C PRO A 166 4.89 5.34 1.27
N ASN A 167 5.54 4.20 1.45
CA ASN A 167 6.90 4.14 1.99
C ASN A 167 7.95 4.30 0.90
N TYR A 168 9.07 4.92 1.24
CA TYR A 168 10.26 5.04 0.38
C TYR A 168 11.51 4.80 1.24
N ARG A 169 12.60 4.29 0.65
CA ARG A 169 13.80 3.94 1.44
C ARG A 169 14.44 5.21 2.00
N THR A 170 14.84 5.18 3.26
CA THR A 170 15.47 6.34 3.92
C THR A 170 16.94 6.09 4.24
N ASN A 171 17.63 7.14 4.67
CA ASN A 171 19.03 7.21 5.05
C ASN A 171 19.95 6.50 4.04
N ILE A 172 20.96 5.75 4.49
CA ILE A 172 21.91 5.06 3.62
C ILE A 172 21.24 4.03 2.70
N PHE A 173 20.09 3.47 3.09
CA PHE A 173 19.38 2.47 2.28
C PHE A 173 18.71 3.06 1.03
N GLY A 174 18.24 4.31 1.09
CA GLY A 174 17.67 5.02 -0.06
C GLY A 174 18.63 6.00 -0.73
N PHE A 175 19.56 6.55 0.05
CA PHE A 175 20.45 7.65 -0.37
C PHE A 175 21.88 7.38 0.11
N PRO A 176 22.57 6.37 -0.43
CA PRO A 176 23.87 5.93 0.06
C PRO A 176 24.97 6.99 -0.09
N GLY A 177 24.86 7.88 -1.08
CA GLY A 177 25.78 9.01 -1.26
C GLY A 177 27.26 8.65 -1.49
N SER A 178 27.55 7.39 -1.82
CA SER A 178 28.92 6.95 -2.09
C SER A 178 29.43 7.52 -3.42
N PRO A 179 30.61 8.17 -3.46
CA PRO A 179 31.19 8.66 -4.70
C PRO A 179 31.56 7.55 -5.69
N GLU A 180 31.61 6.29 -5.24
CA GLU A 180 31.89 5.12 -6.09
C GLU A 180 30.65 4.60 -6.83
N ILE A 181 29.45 5.06 -6.44
CA ILE A 181 28.19 4.66 -7.08
C ILE A 181 27.82 5.74 -8.11
N PRO A 182 27.47 5.41 -9.36
CA PRO A 182 26.98 6.38 -10.34
C PRO A 182 25.75 7.13 -9.79
N LEU A 183 25.53 8.39 -10.20
CA LEU A 183 24.38 9.18 -9.72
C LEU A 183 23.02 8.48 -9.90
N SER A 184 22.87 7.67 -10.95
CA SER A 184 21.68 6.85 -11.20
C SER A 184 21.44 5.76 -10.15
N GLY A 185 22.48 5.34 -9.42
CA GLY A 185 22.42 4.39 -8.30
C GLY A 185 22.44 5.05 -6.92
N GLN A 186 22.48 6.38 -6.83
CA GLN A 186 22.50 7.10 -5.55
C GLN A 186 21.13 7.55 -5.06
N ASN A 187 20.09 7.51 -5.91
CA ASN A 187 18.73 7.94 -5.61
C ASN A 187 17.77 6.76 -5.67
N LEU A 188 17.91 5.86 -4.70
CA LEU A 188 17.18 4.59 -4.60
C LEU A 188 15.90 4.69 -3.77
N GLY A 189 15.72 5.83 -3.09
CA GLY A 189 14.59 6.18 -2.24
C GLY A 189 13.25 5.90 -2.88
#